data_AF-A0A1F6KFW0-F1
#
_entry.id   AF-A0A1F6KFW0-F1
#
_cell.length_a   1.000
_cell.length_b   1.000
_cell.length_c   1.000
_cell.angle_alpha   90.00
_cell.angle_beta   90.00
_cell.angle_gamma   90.00
#
_symmetry.space_group_name_H-M   'P 1'
#
loop_
_entity.id
_entity.type
_entity.pdbx_description
1 polymer ?
#
loop_
_entity_poly.entity_id
_entity_poly.type
_entity_poly.pdbx_seq_one_letter_code
_entity_poly.pdbx_strand_id
1 'polypeptide(L)'
;MALENGNQVELEAKNEWLKKLSNFIVIANGKTWAADGAEVAPRRPGYKRLQWPYPDEKMTDQDRRDYKGWEDWRLEDEYSGYFRAPGTTTIYYKGVPAWIMSYGGHGQTDGYEDQAKQTFIFLRSALMKVTSKLPFRGPEKHEDGDKKYTFKIDGDIEDGSWKEEITEDGIATFRQTGFVGLVINKDQNKKPILPWKLKSP
;
A
#
# COMPACT_ATOMS: atom_id res chain seq x y z
N MET A 1 -7.91 -6.26 -37.86
CA MET A 1 -8.35 -7.56 -37.32
C MET A 1 -7.31 -8.22 -36.41
N ALA A 2 -6.17 -8.77 -36.87
CA ALA A 2 -5.24 -9.49 -35.98
C ALA A 2 -4.51 -8.61 -34.94
N LEU A 3 -4.08 -7.40 -35.32
CA LEU A 3 -3.41 -6.45 -34.41
C LEU A 3 -4.38 -5.83 -33.37
N GLU A 4 -5.63 -5.59 -33.77
CA GLU A 4 -6.68 -5.07 -32.88
C GLU A 4 -7.04 -6.10 -31.81
N ASN A 5 -7.12 -7.38 -32.17
CA ASN A 5 -7.36 -8.47 -31.23
C ASN A 5 -6.19 -8.62 -30.23
N GLY A 6 -4.94 -8.43 -30.68
CA GLY A 6 -3.76 -8.51 -29.81
C GLY A 6 -3.72 -7.41 -28.74
N ASN A 7 -4.05 -6.17 -29.12
CA ASN A 7 -4.13 -5.05 -28.18
C ASN A 7 -5.26 -5.21 -27.16
N GLN A 8 -6.40 -5.75 -27.59
CA GLN A 8 -7.54 -6.00 -26.71
C GLN A 8 -7.22 -7.05 -25.63
N VAL A 9 -6.60 -8.17 -26.03
CA VAL A 9 -6.18 -9.23 -25.08
C VAL A 9 -5.16 -8.70 -24.08
N GLU A 10 -4.22 -7.86 -24.52
CA GLU A 10 -3.25 -7.26 -23.61
C GLU A 10 -3.91 -6.30 -22.61
N LEU A 11 -4.86 -5.48 -23.06
CA LEU A 11 -5.60 -4.57 -22.19
C LEU A 11 -6.44 -5.33 -21.16
N GLU A 12 -7.07 -6.43 -21.56
CA GLU A 12 -7.82 -7.31 -20.65
C GLU A 12 -6.92 -7.93 -19.58
N ALA A 13 -5.77 -8.47 -19.99
CA ALA A 13 -4.79 -9.03 -19.05
C ALA A 13 -4.28 -7.98 -18.06
N LYS A 14 -3.99 -6.76 -18.54
CA LYS A 14 -3.62 -5.62 -17.69
C LYS A 14 -4.73 -5.30 -16.68
N ASN A 15 -5.98 -5.14 -17.14
CA ASN A 15 -7.10 -4.78 -16.28
C ASN A 15 -7.41 -5.85 -15.23
N GLU A 16 -7.31 -7.13 -15.59
CA GLU A 16 -7.45 -8.22 -14.63
C GLU A 16 -6.33 -8.19 -13.58
N TRP A 17 -5.09 -7.95 -14.02
CA TRP A 17 -3.95 -7.86 -13.13
C TRP A 17 -4.07 -6.66 -12.17
N LEU A 18 -4.47 -5.49 -12.67
CA LEU A 18 -4.72 -4.30 -11.84
C LEU A 18 -5.83 -4.55 -10.82
N LYS A 19 -6.91 -5.23 -11.21
CA LYS A 19 -7.97 -5.63 -10.28
C LYS A 19 -7.45 -6.55 -9.17
N LYS A 20 -6.56 -7.50 -9.51
CA LYS A 20 -5.91 -8.37 -8.53
C LYS A 20 -4.98 -7.58 -7.61
N LEU A 21 -4.16 -6.67 -8.15
CA LEU A 21 -3.32 -5.77 -7.36
C LEU A 21 -4.15 -4.97 -6.35
N SER A 22 -5.22 -4.32 -6.79
CA SER A 22 -6.11 -3.53 -5.92
C SER A 22 -6.70 -4.36 -4.77
N ASN A 23 -7.15 -5.58 -5.08
CA ASN A 23 -7.70 -6.50 -4.08
C ASN A 23 -6.62 -6.98 -3.10
N PHE A 24 -5.41 -7.29 -3.60
CA PHE A 24 -4.30 -7.70 -2.74
C PHE A 24 -3.90 -6.59 -1.77
N ILE A 25 -3.80 -5.34 -2.23
CA ILE A 25 -3.47 -4.19 -1.36
C ILE A 25 -4.48 -4.05 -0.23
N VAL A 26 -5.78 -4.18 -0.52
CA VAL A 26 -6.84 -4.13 0.52
C VAL A 26 -6.63 -5.21 1.57
N ILE A 27 -6.40 -6.45 1.14
CA ILE A 27 -6.16 -7.59 2.05
C ILE A 27 -4.91 -7.34 2.89
N ALA A 28 -3.80 -6.98 2.24
CA ALA A 28 -2.51 -6.79 2.89
C ALA A 28 -2.49 -5.59 3.85
N ASN A 29 -3.19 -4.49 3.53
CA ASN A 29 -3.37 -3.36 4.45
C ASN A 29 -4.11 -3.81 5.71
N GLY A 30 -5.16 -4.63 5.56
CA GLY A 30 -5.91 -5.23 6.68
C GLY A 30 -5.13 -6.26 7.50
N LYS A 31 -3.87 -6.54 7.15
CA LYS A 31 -2.96 -7.46 7.85
C LYS A 31 -1.67 -6.79 8.30
N THR A 32 -1.44 -5.52 7.96
CA THR A 32 -0.19 -4.83 8.27
C THR A 32 -0.47 -3.63 9.16
N TRP A 33 0.07 -2.45 8.86
CA TRP A 33 0.09 -1.32 9.79
C TRP A 33 -1.32 -0.91 10.25
N ALA A 34 -2.29 -0.91 9.33
CA ALA A 34 -3.67 -0.52 9.65
C ALA A 34 -4.33 -1.44 10.69
N ALA A 35 -3.95 -2.72 10.72
CA ALA A 35 -4.48 -3.73 11.62
C ALA A 35 -3.57 -3.99 12.84
N ASP A 36 -2.55 -3.16 13.06
CA ASP A 36 -1.53 -3.38 14.10
C ASP A 36 -0.79 -4.72 13.94
N GLY A 37 -0.53 -5.10 12.67
CA GLY A 37 0.16 -6.32 12.32
C GLY A 37 1.58 -6.39 12.90
N ALA A 38 2.06 -7.62 13.13
CA ALA A 38 3.35 -7.83 13.76
C ALA A 38 4.53 -7.40 12.86
N GLU A 39 5.46 -6.65 13.44
CA GLU A 39 6.72 -6.32 12.75
C GLU A 39 7.57 -7.58 12.51
N VAL A 40 8.33 -7.54 11.42
CA VAL A 40 9.35 -8.52 11.05
C VAL A 40 10.72 -7.87 11.04
N ALA A 41 11.78 -8.67 10.95
CA ALA A 41 13.13 -8.14 10.90
C ALA A 41 13.29 -7.14 9.73
N PRO A 42 13.75 -5.91 10.01
CA PRO A 42 13.96 -4.89 8.99
C PRO A 42 15.18 -5.24 8.12
N ARG A 43 15.21 -4.78 6.87
CA ARG A 43 16.38 -4.98 6.00
C ARG A 43 17.42 -3.88 6.13
N ARG A 44 17.01 -2.72 6.64
CA ARG A 44 17.85 -1.54 6.81
C ARG A 44 18.00 -1.21 8.30
N PRO A 45 19.22 -0.94 8.78
CA PRO A 45 19.42 -0.43 10.14
C PRO A 45 18.56 0.81 10.40
N GLY A 46 17.86 0.85 11.54
CA GLY A 46 16.99 1.96 11.93
C GLY A 46 15.61 2.00 11.26
N TYR A 47 15.25 0.98 10.48
CA TYR A 47 13.91 0.81 9.92
C TYR A 47 13.08 -0.17 10.74
N LYS A 48 11.77 -0.02 10.64
CA LYS A 48 10.76 -1.01 11.00
C LYS A 48 10.23 -1.65 9.72
N ARG A 49 9.74 -2.88 9.81
CA ARG A 49 9.22 -3.60 8.64
C ARG A 49 7.99 -4.42 8.99
N LEU A 50 7.01 -4.35 8.10
CA LEU A 50 5.83 -5.19 8.08
C LEU A 50 5.84 -5.99 6.77
N GLN A 51 5.20 -7.17 6.80
CA GLN A 51 5.13 -8.04 5.63
C GLN A 51 3.80 -8.79 5.62
N TRP A 52 3.21 -8.94 4.44
CA TRP A 52 2.12 -9.87 4.19
C TRP A 52 2.43 -10.69 2.91
N PRO A 53 2.33 -12.04 2.93
CA PRO A 53 2.02 -12.88 4.08
C PRO A 53 3.10 -12.76 5.16
N TYR A 54 2.74 -13.03 6.40
CA TYR A 54 3.71 -13.14 7.47
C TYR A 54 4.72 -14.27 7.17
N PRO A 55 5.92 -14.24 7.78
CA PRO A 55 6.80 -15.41 7.81
C PRO A 55 6.03 -16.66 8.26
N ASP A 56 6.40 -17.82 7.72
CA ASP A 56 5.67 -19.07 7.94
C ASP A 56 5.49 -19.41 9.41
N GLU A 57 6.50 -19.13 10.24
CA GLU A 57 6.47 -19.34 11.68
C GLU A 57 5.50 -18.42 12.44
N LYS A 58 5.02 -17.35 11.79
CA LYS A 58 4.06 -16.38 12.34
C LYS A 58 2.66 -16.50 11.74
N MET A 59 2.45 -17.29 10.69
CA MET A 59 1.14 -17.45 10.06
C MET A 59 0.23 -18.37 10.87
N THR A 60 -0.97 -17.88 11.22
CA THR A 60 -2.05 -18.72 11.76
C THR A 60 -2.74 -19.53 10.66
N ASP A 61 -3.53 -20.54 11.04
CA ASP A 61 -4.36 -21.28 10.07
C ASP A 61 -5.35 -20.37 9.33
N GLN A 62 -5.86 -19.33 10.01
CA GLN A 62 -6.73 -18.34 9.37
C GLN A 62 -5.96 -17.53 8.34
N ASP A 63 -4.75 -17.10 8.65
CA ASP A 63 -3.91 -16.36 7.70
C ASP A 63 -3.57 -17.21 6.47
N ARG A 64 -3.29 -18.51 6.65
CA ARG A 64 -3.05 -19.43 5.53
C ARG A 64 -4.27 -19.58 4.65
N ARG A 65 -5.47 -19.61 5.23
CA ARG A 65 -6.74 -19.63 4.48
C ARG A 65 -6.96 -18.31 3.74
N ASP A 66 -6.73 -17.18 4.39
CA ASP A 66 -6.88 -15.85 3.79
C ASP A 66 -5.89 -15.61 2.64
N TYR A 67 -4.70 -16.19 2.73
CA TYR A 67 -3.64 -16.07 1.72
C TYR A 67 -3.78 -17.04 0.54
N LYS A 68 -4.63 -18.06 0.66
CA LYS A 68 -4.85 -19.04 -0.42
C LYS A 68 -5.32 -18.34 -1.70
N GLY A 69 -4.62 -18.58 -2.81
CA GLY A 69 -4.85 -17.92 -4.11
C GLY A 69 -4.07 -16.61 -4.32
N TRP A 70 -3.26 -16.20 -3.34
CA TRP A 70 -2.38 -15.03 -3.39
C TRP A 70 -0.90 -15.40 -3.34
N GLU A 71 -0.53 -16.65 -3.60
CA GLU A 71 0.83 -17.18 -3.39
C GLU A 71 1.92 -16.43 -4.17
N ASP A 72 1.55 -15.84 -5.31
CA ASP A 72 2.45 -15.01 -6.12
C ASP A 72 2.63 -13.59 -5.57
N TRP A 73 1.88 -13.17 -4.56
CA TRP A 73 1.79 -11.78 -4.11
C TRP A 73 2.37 -11.58 -2.72
N ARG A 74 3.21 -10.56 -2.55
CA ARG A 74 3.74 -10.19 -1.24
C ARG A 74 3.78 -8.68 -1.08
N LEU A 75 3.31 -8.17 0.04
CA LEU A 75 3.50 -6.79 0.48
C LEU A 75 4.65 -6.72 1.47
N GLU A 76 5.48 -5.70 1.32
CA GLU A 76 6.48 -5.31 2.30
C GLU A 76 6.40 -3.81 2.53
N ASP A 77 6.26 -3.41 3.79
CA ASP A 77 6.21 -2.02 4.18
C ASP A 77 7.37 -1.73 5.11
N GLU A 78 8.22 -0.78 4.74
CA GLU A 78 9.38 -0.37 5.53
C GLU A 78 9.36 1.13 5.77
N TYR A 79 9.51 1.53 7.03
CA TYR A 79 9.53 2.94 7.42
C TYR A 79 10.52 3.19 8.56
N SER A 80 10.92 4.44 8.76
CA SER A 80 11.79 4.84 9.87
C SER A 80 11.17 6.04 10.60
N GLY A 81 11.39 6.12 11.91
CA GLY A 81 10.85 7.18 12.75
C GLY A 81 9.51 6.83 13.43
N TYR A 82 8.84 7.88 13.90
CA TYR A 82 7.58 7.79 14.65
C TYR A 82 6.64 8.98 14.33
N PHE A 83 6.94 10.18 14.83
CA PHE A 83 6.14 11.39 14.56
C PHE A 83 6.18 11.78 13.08
N ARG A 84 7.37 11.64 12.47
CA ARG A 84 7.58 11.64 11.03
C ARG A 84 8.07 10.25 10.66
N ALA A 85 7.29 9.54 9.87
CA ALA A 85 7.52 8.14 9.52
C ALA A 85 7.57 7.95 8.00
N PRO A 86 8.57 8.51 7.30
CA PRO A 86 8.72 8.25 5.87
C PRO A 86 9.02 6.77 5.63
N GLY A 87 8.45 6.24 4.57
CA GLY A 87 8.52 4.82 4.28
C GLY A 87 8.13 4.48 2.85
N THR A 88 8.07 3.18 2.61
CA THR A 88 7.78 2.61 1.30
C THR A 88 7.06 1.29 1.47
N THR A 89 5.90 1.18 0.83
CA THR A 89 5.19 -0.07 0.61
C THR A 89 5.56 -0.60 -0.77
N THR A 90 6.05 -1.83 -0.84
CA THR A 90 6.38 -2.52 -2.09
C THR A 90 5.49 -3.75 -2.23
N ILE A 91 4.81 -3.88 -3.37
CA ILE A 91 4.11 -5.10 -3.76
C ILE A 91 4.99 -5.87 -4.73
N TYR A 92 5.28 -7.11 -4.37
CA TYR A 92 5.92 -8.10 -5.21
C TYR A 92 4.87 -8.97 -5.88
N TYR A 93 5.08 -9.27 -7.14
CA TYR A 93 4.32 -10.25 -7.89
C TYR A 93 5.29 -11.24 -8.52
N LYS A 94 5.11 -12.54 -8.28
CA LYS A 94 6.00 -13.63 -8.71
C LYS A 94 7.46 -13.39 -8.30
N GLY A 95 7.64 -12.91 -7.07
CA GLY A 95 8.95 -12.70 -6.46
C GLY A 95 9.70 -11.42 -6.89
N VAL A 96 9.17 -10.64 -7.84
CA VAL A 96 9.78 -9.36 -8.28
C VAL A 96 8.90 -8.17 -7.89
N PRO A 97 9.47 -6.99 -7.61
CA PRO A 97 8.68 -5.78 -7.38
C PRO A 97 7.83 -5.46 -8.61
N ALA A 98 6.55 -5.17 -8.38
CA ALA A 98 5.57 -4.88 -9.42
C ALA A 98 4.82 -3.57 -9.20
N TRP A 99 4.76 -3.09 -7.96
CA TRP A 99 4.17 -1.80 -7.61
C TRP A 99 4.82 -1.25 -6.34
N ILE A 100 4.91 0.07 -6.24
CA ILE A 100 5.50 0.75 -5.10
C ILE A 100 4.66 1.96 -4.69
N MET A 101 4.59 2.21 -3.39
CA MET A 101 4.12 3.46 -2.81
C MET A 101 5.19 4.01 -1.88
N SER A 102 5.68 5.20 -2.17
CA SER A 102 6.49 5.97 -1.23
C SER A 102 5.61 6.94 -0.46
N TYR A 103 5.90 7.13 0.83
CA TYR A 103 5.16 8.06 1.67
C TYR A 103 6.07 8.77 2.65
N GLY A 104 5.65 9.96 3.06
CA GLY A 104 6.35 10.80 4.01
C GLY A 104 5.64 12.13 4.17
N GLY A 105 6.40 13.17 4.49
CA GLY A 105 5.85 14.51 4.72
C GLY A 105 5.99 14.92 6.18
N HIS A 106 5.09 15.82 6.61
CA HIS A 106 5.19 16.48 7.91
C HIS A 106 4.85 15.55 9.07
N GLY A 107 4.11 14.46 8.83
CA GLY A 107 3.69 13.54 9.88
C GLY A 107 2.78 14.23 10.87
N GLN A 108 2.99 13.97 12.16
CA GLN A 108 2.33 14.70 13.25
C GLN A 108 2.73 16.18 13.18
N THR A 109 1.74 17.09 13.29
CA THR A 109 1.99 18.52 13.37
C THR A 109 2.77 18.84 14.65
N ASP A 110 3.79 19.71 14.52
CA ASP A 110 4.61 20.14 15.65
C ASP A 110 3.73 20.77 16.75
N GLY A 111 3.93 20.36 18.01
CA GLY A 111 3.10 20.76 19.16
C GLY A 111 1.90 19.82 19.44
N TYR A 112 1.70 18.80 18.61
CA TYR A 112 0.66 17.77 18.78
C TYR A 112 1.26 16.38 19.09
N GLU A 113 2.50 16.29 19.52
CA GLU A 113 3.22 15.03 19.77
C GLU A 113 2.55 14.19 20.86
N ASP A 114 2.04 14.82 21.92
CA ASP A 114 1.32 14.13 23.01
C ASP A 114 0.01 13.48 22.54
N GLN A 115 -0.52 13.91 21.38
CA GLN A 115 -1.73 13.38 20.77
C GLN A 115 -1.45 12.32 19.69
N ALA A 116 -0.18 12.08 19.34
CA ALA A 116 0.20 11.20 18.23
C ALA A 116 -0.41 9.80 18.35
N LYS A 117 -0.53 9.28 19.58
CA LYS A 117 -1.16 7.97 19.83
C LYS A 117 -2.63 7.98 19.41
N GLN A 118 -3.42 8.97 19.81
CA GLN A 118 -4.83 9.08 19.40
C GLN A 118 -4.94 9.32 17.89
N THR A 119 -4.08 10.17 17.33
CA THR A 119 -4.02 10.43 15.88
C THR A 119 -3.76 9.15 15.09
N PHE A 120 -2.81 8.30 15.52
CA PHE A 120 -2.53 7.03 14.84
C PHE A 120 -3.61 5.97 15.05
N ILE A 121 -4.30 5.96 16.19
CA ILE A 121 -5.49 5.11 16.38
C ILE A 121 -6.58 5.49 15.37
N PHE A 122 -6.88 6.78 15.22
CA PHE A 122 -7.85 7.27 14.24
C PHE A 122 -7.37 7.05 12.79
N LEU A 123 -6.07 7.25 12.50
CA LEU A 123 -5.53 6.97 11.17
C LEU A 123 -5.74 5.49 10.81
N ARG A 124 -5.42 4.56 11.72
CA ARG A 124 -5.64 3.12 11.50
C ARG A 124 -7.11 2.81 11.22
N SER A 125 -8.05 3.41 11.94
CA SER A 125 -9.48 3.19 11.68
C SER A 125 -9.91 3.69 10.28
N ALA A 126 -9.31 4.77 9.77
CA ALA A 126 -9.49 5.23 8.40
C ALA A 126 -8.89 4.25 7.38
N LEU A 127 -7.65 3.82 7.58
CA LEU A 127 -6.95 2.92 6.67
C LEU A 127 -7.61 1.54 6.58
N MET A 128 -8.27 1.07 7.65
CA MET A 128 -9.05 -0.17 7.65
C MET A 128 -10.30 -0.11 6.76
N LYS A 129 -10.69 1.08 6.27
CA LYS A 129 -11.81 1.28 5.35
C LYS A 129 -11.37 1.38 3.89
N VAL A 130 -10.14 0.98 3.58
CA VAL A 130 -9.60 0.89 2.21
C VAL A 130 -10.51 0.01 1.33
N THR A 131 -10.65 0.37 0.06
CA THR A 131 -11.44 -0.41 -0.91
C THR A 131 -10.63 -0.65 -2.18
N SER A 132 -11.02 -1.66 -2.97
CA SER A 132 -10.33 -1.96 -4.23
C SER A 132 -10.54 -0.90 -5.32
N LYS A 133 -11.47 0.04 -5.12
CA LYS A 133 -11.64 1.22 -5.98
C LYS A 133 -10.62 2.33 -5.65
N LEU A 134 -10.11 2.35 -4.42
CA LEU A 134 -9.13 3.34 -3.95
C LEU A 134 -8.07 2.63 -3.07
N PRO A 135 -7.26 1.73 -3.65
CA PRO A 135 -6.44 0.76 -2.92
C PRO A 135 -5.08 1.37 -2.53
N PHE A 136 -5.09 2.46 -1.75
CA PHE A 136 -3.86 3.18 -1.39
C PHE A 136 -3.73 3.28 0.13
N ARG A 137 -4.62 4.08 0.71
CA ARG A 137 -4.68 4.44 2.12
C ARG A 137 -6.11 4.19 2.60
N GLY A 138 -6.75 5.15 3.26
CA GLY A 138 -8.17 5.09 3.63
C GLY A 138 -9.13 5.51 2.51
N PRO A 139 -10.44 5.63 2.81
CA PRO A 139 -11.43 6.20 1.90
C PRO A 139 -11.18 7.69 1.65
N GLU A 140 -11.86 8.32 0.69
CA GLU A 140 -11.68 9.77 0.46
C GLU A 140 -11.95 10.62 1.71
N LYS A 141 -12.87 10.17 2.57
CA LYS A 141 -13.22 10.81 3.85
C LYS A 141 -13.58 9.76 4.90
N HIS A 142 -13.16 10.00 6.14
CA HIS A 142 -13.65 9.29 7.32
C HIS A 142 -13.73 10.26 8.49
N GLU A 143 -14.85 10.26 9.21
CA GLU A 143 -15.03 11.05 10.42
C GLU A 143 -15.33 10.15 11.63
N ASP A 144 -14.84 10.55 12.81
CA ASP A 144 -15.16 9.98 14.11
C ASP A 144 -15.09 11.09 15.16
N GLY A 145 -16.25 11.53 15.66
CA GLY A 145 -16.35 12.70 16.54
C GLY A 145 -15.86 14.00 15.87
N ASP A 146 -14.85 14.62 16.48
CA ASP A 146 -14.19 15.86 16.04
C ASP A 146 -13.10 15.63 14.98
N LYS A 147 -12.67 14.37 14.79
CA LYS A 147 -11.58 14.01 13.88
C LYS A 147 -12.10 13.72 12.49
N LYS A 148 -11.41 14.28 11.50
CA LYS A 148 -11.71 14.11 10.07
C LYS A 148 -10.45 13.74 9.32
N TYR A 149 -10.47 12.57 8.70
CA TYR A 149 -9.49 12.11 7.74
C TYR A 149 -9.94 12.47 6.33
N THR A 150 -9.03 12.95 5.50
CA THR A 150 -9.24 13.13 4.07
C THR A 150 -8.10 12.52 3.28
N PHE A 151 -8.43 11.93 2.13
CA PHE A 151 -7.47 11.40 1.17
C PHE A 151 -7.77 11.95 -0.21
N LYS A 152 -6.72 12.33 -0.94
CA LYS A 152 -6.80 12.77 -2.34
C LYS A 152 -5.66 12.18 -3.12
N ILE A 153 -5.94 11.70 -4.32
CA ILE A 153 -4.97 11.24 -5.30
C ILE A 153 -5.16 12.02 -6.60
N ASP A 154 -4.04 12.36 -7.23
CA ASP A 154 -3.95 12.84 -8.61
C ASP A 154 -3.21 11.77 -9.43
N GLY A 155 -3.84 11.27 -10.48
CA GLY A 155 -3.44 10.04 -11.16
C GLY A 155 -4.21 8.80 -10.68
N ASP A 156 -3.63 7.63 -10.86
CA ASP A 156 -4.25 6.35 -10.54
C ASP A 156 -3.25 5.35 -9.92
N ILE A 157 -3.60 4.07 -9.90
CA ILE A 157 -2.74 3.03 -9.32
C ILE A 157 -1.46 2.79 -10.13
N GLU A 158 -1.45 3.18 -11.39
CA GLU A 158 -0.32 2.96 -12.28
C GLU A 158 0.75 4.03 -12.13
N ASP A 159 0.34 5.27 -11.93
CA ASP A 159 1.16 6.45 -11.67
C ASP A 159 0.31 7.53 -11.00
N GLY A 160 0.70 7.96 -9.81
CA GLY A 160 -0.07 8.95 -9.08
C GLY A 160 0.67 9.57 -7.91
N SER A 161 0.23 10.76 -7.54
CA SER A 161 0.64 11.45 -6.31
C SER A 161 -0.56 11.61 -5.39
N TRP A 162 -0.36 11.50 -4.09
CA TRP A 162 -1.45 11.58 -3.14
C TRP A 162 -1.08 12.37 -1.89
N LYS A 163 -2.11 12.78 -1.17
CA LYS A 163 -2.01 13.39 0.14
C LYS A 163 -3.12 12.91 1.05
N GLU A 164 -2.78 12.77 2.32
CA GLU A 164 -3.73 12.53 3.40
C GLU A 164 -3.54 13.56 4.51
N GLU A 165 -4.65 13.90 5.16
CA GLU A 165 -4.69 14.86 6.25
C GLU A 165 -5.68 14.40 7.31
N ILE A 166 -5.31 14.57 8.57
CA ILE A 166 -6.22 14.49 9.70
C ILE A 166 -6.37 15.88 10.30
N THR A 167 -7.61 16.28 10.52
CA THR A 167 -7.97 17.49 11.27
C THR A 167 -8.75 17.13 12.53
N GLU A 168 -8.58 17.92 13.59
CA GLU A 168 -9.28 17.83 14.87
C GLU A 168 -9.73 19.25 15.23
N ASP A 169 -11.03 19.45 15.43
CA ASP A 169 -11.65 20.78 15.60
C ASP A 169 -11.26 21.80 14.51
N GLY A 170 -11.04 21.30 13.28
CA GLY A 170 -10.64 22.10 12.12
C GLY A 170 -9.15 22.45 12.06
N ILE A 171 -8.35 22.02 13.03
CA ILE A 171 -6.89 22.19 13.03
C ILE A 171 -6.25 20.91 12.47
N ALA A 172 -5.33 21.06 11.52
CA ALA A 172 -4.63 19.90 10.98
C ALA A 172 -3.56 19.39 11.95
N THR A 173 -3.75 18.15 12.41
CA THR A 173 -2.88 17.49 13.40
C THR A 173 -1.95 16.46 12.77
N PHE A 174 -2.22 16.03 11.52
CA PHE A 174 -1.34 15.13 10.79
C PHE A 174 -1.45 15.31 9.28
N ARG A 175 -0.32 15.18 8.57
CA ARG A 175 -0.25 15.19 7.10
C ARG A 175 0.79 14.23 6.56
N GLN A 176 0.41 13.49 5.52
CA GLN A 176 1.36 12.76 4.68
C GLN A 176 1.10 13.00 3.20
N THR A 177 2.15 12.85 2.41
CA THR A 177 2.11 12.87 0.95
C THR A 177 2.93 11.72 0.42
N GLY A 178 2.64 11.29 -0.80
CA GLY A 178 3.35 10.19 -1.41
C GLY A 178 3.13 10.08 -2.90
N PHE A 179 3.79 9.06 -3.46
CA PHE A 179 3.69 8.69 -4.86
C PHE A 179 3.47 7.19 -4.97
N VAL A 180 2.73 6.77 -5.98
CA VAL A 180 2.48 5.38 -6.33
C VAL A 180 2.92 5.13 -7.77
N GLY A 181 3.31 3.89 -8.08
CA GLY A 181 3.50 3.53 -9.47
C GLY A 181 3.84 2.07 -9.72
N LEU A 182 3.62 1.64 -10.96
CA LEU A 182 4.07 0.32 -11.43
C LEU A 182 5.59 0.26 -11.51
N VAL A 183 6.13 -0.90 -11.16
CA VAL A 183 7.54 -1.23 -11.39
C VAL A 183 7.65 -2.01 -12.69
N ILE A 184 8.27 -1.40 -13.70
CA ILE A 184 8.53 -2.04 -14.99
C ILE A 184 9.94 -2.63 -14.96
N ASN A 185 10.02 -3.96 -14.86
CA ASN A 185 11.27 -4.70 -14.88
C ASN A 185 11.82 -4.79 -16.32
N LYS A 186 13.04 -5.32 -16.46
CA LYS A 186 13.66 -5.56 -17.77
C LYS A 186 14.17 -6.99 -17.92
N ASP A 187 14.15 -7.51 -19.13
CA ASP A 187 14.80 -8.77 -19.47
C ASP A 187 16.33 -8.60 -19.68
N GLN A 188 17.01 -9.72 -19.98
CA GLN A 188 18.44 -9.74 -20.29
C GLN A 188 18.83 -8.86 -21.50
N ASN A 189 17.88 -8.54 -22.39
CA ASN A 189 18.06 -7.68 -23.55
C ASN A 189 17.62 -6.23 -23.29
N LYS A 190 17.37 -5.86 -22.02
CA LYS A 190 16.86 -4.54 -21.59
C LYS A 190 15.47 -4.19 -22.14
N LYS A 191 14.68 -5.17 -22.57
CA LYS A 191 13.28 -4.94 -22.97
C LYS A 191 12.37 -4.92 -21.73
N PRO A 192 11.34 -4.06 -21.70
CA PRO A 192 10.44 -3.98 -20.57
C PRO A 192 9.65 -5.28 -20.39
N ILE A 193 9.52 -5.70 -19.13
CA ILE A 193 8.64 -6.79 -18.69
C ILE A 193 7.54 -6.16 -17.85
N LEU A 194 6.34 -6.13 -18.43
CA LEU A 194 5.14 -5.64 -17.74
C LEU A 194 4.70 -6.66 -16.68
N PRO A 195 4.15 -6.23 -15.53
CA PRO A 195 3.76 -7.15 -14.46
C PRO A 195 2.79 -8.27 -14.90
N TRP A 196 1.82 -7.96 -15.76
CA TRP A 196 0.86 -8.93 -16.33
C TRP A 196 1.46 -9.88 -17.38
N LYS A 197 2.73 -9.68 -17.77
CA LYS A 197 3.49 -10.56 -18.67
C LYS A 197 4.52 -11.41 -17.93
N LEU A 198 4.59 -11.32 -16.60
CA LEU A 198 5.50 -12.13 -15.79
C LEU A 198 5.13 -13.61 -15.85
N LYS A 199 6.07 -14.43 -16.33
CA LYS A 199 5.98 -15.88 -16.26
C LYS A 199 6.30 -16.34 -14.84
N SER A 200 5.68 -17.43 -14.41
CA SER A 200 6.10 -18.06 -13.15
C SER A 200 7.57 -18.49 -13.28
N PRO A 201 8.37 -18.34 -12.22
CA PRO A 201 9.77 -18.74 -12.21
C PRO A 201 9.95 -20.24 -12.51
#